data_AF-A0A7S4Q400-F1
#
_entry.id   AF-A0A7S4Q400-F1
#
_cell.length_a   1.000
_cell.length_b   1.000
_cell.length_c   1.000
_cell.angle_alpha   90.00
_cell.angle_beta   90.00
_cell.angle_gamma   90.00
#
_symmetry.space_group_name_H-M   'P 1'
#
loop_
_entity.id
_entity.type
_entity.pdbx_description
1 polymer ?
#
loop_
_entity_poly.entity_id
_entity_poly.type
_entity_poly.pdbx_seq_one_letter_code
_entity_poly.pdbx_strand_id
1 'polypeptide(L)'
;RSQPGMAQTAGAPLEDRPGRPTCGRCSRPRSTCVCPALPADGPLQTRTRVAVLVHPKEVQRSLGTVPLLRLCLQNLIVRVGDRFPEPEQDPALHEELCAGGHRCVLVCPGPEAEELRAPEDHDAVSADLPPPTTLIFIDGRWPQAKSMVNRSQWLRESLPRAVLCPMEQSGYVFRKQPVEGCLSTLEAVAEALLALEGPRGPALKAALVAPFRRMVEFQCPFIPDLKDKNAELGSRDGPVHLFNAEAVLEAFGPEGALGQDGRAESCEEVHCIVRWGSTSVSGREVVVVEVLRCLLGVAKRRATELSAGRARGRRCWVLPVDKVPPGARVEPLDGTAARPPGRCASAEAAADALRAAGVAAE
;
A
#
# COMPACT_ATOMS: atom_id res chain seq x y z
N ARG A 1 18.15 -28.15 -66.79
CA ARG A 1 17.44 -28.14 -65.48
C ARG A 1 18.53 -28.26 -64.40
N SER A 2 19.42 -27.30 -64.22
CA SER A 2 19.23 -25.91 -63.76
C SER A 2 18.80 -25.87 -62.29
N GLN A 3 19.76 -25.74 -61.38
CA GLN A 3 19.77 -24.67 -60.38
C GLN A 3 21.23 -24.38 -59.92
N PRO A 4 21.62 -23.11 -59.76
CA PRO A 4 23.00 -22.70 -59.49
C PRO A 4 23.28 -22.57 -57.99
N GLY A 5 24.56 -22.73 -57.62
CA GLY A 5 25.05 -22.45 -56.28
C GLY A 5 24.82 -21.00 -55.89
N MET A 6 24.07 -20.78 -54.81
CA MET A 6 23.90 -19.45 -54.22
C MET A 6 25.21 -19.03 -53.55
N ALA A 7 25.83 -18.00 -54.12
CA ALA A 7 26.89 -17.24 -53.49
C ALA A 7 26.40 -16.73 -52.13
N GLN A 8 27.18 -16.99 -51.09
CA GLN A 8 27.02 -16.35 -49.79
C GLN A 8 27.33 -14.86 -49.97
N THR A 9 26.29 -14.05 -50.11
CA THR A 9 26.41 -12.61 -49.91
C THR A 9 26.71 -12.39 -48.43
N ALA A 10 27.98 -12.12 -48.13
CA ALA A 10 28.39 -11.55 -46.86
C ALA A 10 27.50 -10.31 -46.61
N GLY A 11 26.66 -10.40 -45.58
CA GLY A 11 25.88 -9.26 -45.14
C GLY A 11 26.84 -8.12 -44.81
N ALA A 12 26.59 -6.95 -45.40
CA ALA A 12 27.29 -5.73 -45.04
C ALA A 12 27.27 -5.55 -43.51
N PRO A 13 28.37 -5.08 -42.89
CA PRO A 13 28.36 -4.79 -41.48
C PRO A 13 27.22 -3.80 -41.21
N LEU A 14 26.36 -4.13 -40.25
CA LEU A 14 25.39 -3.20 -39.68
C LEU A 14 26.20 -1.99 -39.19
N GLU A 15 26.22 -0.92 -39.97
CA GLU A 15 26.87 0.33 -39.59
C GLU A 15 26.34 0.73 -38.21
N ASP A 16 27.27 0.99 -37.30
CA ASP A 16 27.04 1.42 -35.93
C ASP A 16 26.31 2.78 -35.97
N ARG A 17 24.98 2.73 -36.02
CA ARG A 17 24.15 3.92 -35.95
C ARG A 17 24.41 4.57 -34.59
N PRO A 18 24.94 5.80 -34.54
CA PRO A 18 25.24 6.45 -33.27
C PRO A 18 23.96 6.48 -32.43
N GLY A 19 24.07 5.97 -31.20
CA GLY A 19 22.98 5.92 -30.25
C GLY A 19 22.35 7.31 -30.07
N ARG A 20 21.05 7.36 -29.75
CA ARG A 20 20.33 8.62 -29.54
C ARG A 20 21.09 9.48 -28.52
N PRO A 21 21.32 10.79 -28.78
CA PRO A 21 22.09 11.63 -27.87
C PRO A 21 21.44 11.67 -26.48
N THR A 22 22.25 11.47 -25.44
CA THR A 22 21.85 11.46 -24.04
C THR A 22 22.20 12.79 -23.35
N CYS A 23 21.47 13.10 -22.28
CA CYS A 23 21.75 14.22 -21.41
C CYS A 23 22.87 13.84 -20.43
N GLY A 24 23.93 14.65 -20.32
CA GLY A 24 25.03 14.38 -19.38
C GLY A 24 24.67 14.48 -17.89
N ARG A 25 23.52 15.09 -17.55
CA ARG A 25 23.05 15.23 -16.16
C ARG A 25 22.12 14.09 -15.73
N CYS A 26 21.05 13.83 -16.47
CA CYS A 26 20.07 12.80 -16.11
C CYS A 26 20.25 11.46 -16.86
N SER A 27 21.22 11.36 -17.77
CA SER A 27 21.52 10.18 -18.60
C SER A 27 20.35 9.68 -19.49
N ARG A 28 19.24 10.43 -19.55
CA ARG A 28 18.11 10.15 -20.44
C ARG A 28 18.38 10.67 -21.84
N PRO A 29 17.73 10.11 -22.87
CA PRO A 29 17.76 10.71 -24.19
C PRO A 29 17.31 12.18 -24.16
N ARG A 30 17.95 13.04 -24.97
CA ARG A 30 17.66 14.48 -25.00
C ARG A 30 16.18 14.80 -25.21
N SER A 31 15.49 14.01 -26.04
CA SER A 31 14.05 14.14 -26.31
C SER A 31 13.14 13.91 -25.10
N THR A 32 13.63 13.19 -24.08
CA THR A 32 12.89 12.82 -22.86
C THR A 32 13.66 13.25 -21.62
N CYS A 33 14.39 14.36 -21.73
CA CYS A 33 15.20 14.92 -20.65
C CYS A 33 14.29 15.50 -19.56
N VAL A 34 14.54 15.11 -18.31
CA VAL A 34 13.79 15.59 -17.13
C VAL A 34 14.47 16.76 -16.44
N CYS A 35 15.68 17.14 -16.85
CA CYS A 35 16.44 18.23 -16.23
C CYS A 35 15.70 19.56 -16.14
N PRO A 36 14.86 19.98 -17.12
CA PRO A 36 14.06 21.20 -16.99
C PRO A 36 13.07 21.18 -15.83
N ALA A 37 12.71 20.01 -15.32
CA ALA A 37 11.79 19.84 -14.19
C ALA A 37 12.51 19.51 -12.87
N LEU A 38 13.86 19.45 -12.86
CA LEU A 38 14.61 19.29 -11.61
C LEU A 38 14.57 20.59 -10.80
N PRO A 39 14.81 20.54 -9.48
CA PRO A 39 14.97 21.73 -8.65
C PRO A 39 15.97 22.72 -9.26
N ALA A 40 15.55 23.99 -9.37
CA ALA A 40 16.29 25.04 -10.09
C ALA A 40 17.64 25.36 -9.43
N ASP A 41 17.66 25.45 -8.11
CA ASP A 41 18.84 25.85 -7.31
C ASP A 41 19.78 24.67 -6.99
N GLY A 42 19.57 23.51 -7.62
CA GLY A 42 20.33 22.30 -7.36
C GLY A 42 19.63 21.34 -6.38
N PRO A 43 20.30 20.25 -5.97
CA PRO A 43 19.70 19.25 -5.08
C PRO A 43 19.21 19.88 -3.77
N LEU A 44 18.00 19.51 -3.37
CA LEU A 44 17.31 20.00 -2.18
C LEU A 44 18.02 19.51 -0.92
N GLN A 45 18.18 20.43 0.03
CA GLN A 45 18.62 20.12 1.38
C GLN A 45 17.43 20.04 2.33
N THR A 46 17.35 18.94 3.05
CA THR A 46 16.28 18.61 3.99
C THR A 46 16.86 18.29 5.36
N ARG A 47 16.06 18.46 6.41
CA ARG A 47 16.43 18.09 7.77
C ARG A 47 16.29 16.58 7.97
N THR A 48 15.23 15.99 7.44
CA THR A 48 15.03 14.55 7.35
C THR A 48 15.97 13.99 6.29
N ARG A 49 16.82 13.04 6.68
CA ARG A 49 17.69 12.32 5.75
C ARG A 49 16.96 11.13 5.15
N VAL A 50 17.33 10.77 3.94
CA VAL A 50 16.68 9.68 3.20
C VAL A 50 17.71 8.61 2.90
N ALA A 51 17.42 7.38 3.27
CA ALA A 51 18.17 6.21 2.89
C ALA A 51 17.28 5.28 2.08
N VAL A 52 17.79 4.74 0.97
CA VAL A 52 17.05 3.81 0.11
C VAL A 52 17.85 2.53 -0.07
N LEU A 53 17.30 1.41 0.40
CA LEU A 53 17.82 0.07 0.09
C LEU A 53 17.14 -0.43 -1.20
N VAL A 54 17.92 -0.52 -2.27
CA VAL A 54 17.45 -0.89 -3.62
C VAL A 54 17.74 -2.35 -3.90
N HIS A 55 16.70 -3.11 -4.26
CA HIS A 55 16.86 -4.49 -4.70
C HIS A 55 17.72 -4.55 -5.98
N PRO A 56 18.68 -5.49 -6.13
CA PRO A 56 19.58 -5.54 -7.29
C PRO A 56 18.86 -5.60 -8.66
N LYS A 57 17.73 -6.32 -8.72
CA LYS A 57 16.86 -6.40 -9.93
C LYS A 57 16.16 -5.09 -10.30
N GLU A 58 16.06 -4.10 -9.41
CA GLU A 58 15.44 -2.81 -9.73
C GLU A 58 16.44 -1.80 -10.32
N VAL A 59 17.74 -1.98 -10.10
CA VAL A 59 18.80 -1.07 -10.57
C VAL A 59 18.76 -0.86 -12.09
N GLN A 60 18.41 -1.89 -12.85
CA GLN A 60 18.38 -1.86 -14.31
C GLN A 60 17.03 -1.38 -14.90
N ARG A 61 16.07 -0.96 -14.07
CA ARG A 61 14.77 -0.49 -14.56
C ARG A 61 14.87 0.92 -15.14
N SER A 62 14.56 1.06 -16.43
CA SER A 62 14.57 2.33 -17.18
C SER A 62 13.63 3.43 -16.65
N LEU A 63 12.65 3.05 -15.83
CA LEU A 63 11.70 3.93 -15.16
C LEU A 63 11.76 3.76 -13.64
N GLY A 64 12.95 3.50 -13.09
CA GLY A 64 13.18 3.61 -11.65
C GLY A 64 13.12 5.07 -11.20
N THR A 65 12.63 5.32 -9.97
CA THR A 65 12.52 6.68 -9.43
C THR A 65 13.70 7.07 -8.54
N VAL A 66 14.50 6.11 -8.06
CA VAL A 66 15.72 6.37 -7.29
C VAL A 66 16.77 7.21 -8.07
N PRO A 67 16.98 7.01 -9.39
CA PRO A 67 17.82 7.91 -10.17
C PRO A 67 17.35 9.37 -10.16
N LEU A 68 16.03 9.62 -10.09
CA LEU A 68 15.51 10.98 -9.95
C LEU A 68 15.80 11.54 -8.55
N LEU A 69 15.62 10.74 -7.50
CA LEU A 69 15.96 11.15 -6.12
C LEU A 69 17.42 11.58 -6.01
N ARG A 70 18.37 10.85 -6.65
CA ARG A 70 19.80 11.22 -6.68
C ARG A 70 20.07 12.58 -7.33
N LEU A 71 19.21 13.02 -8.25
CA LEU A 71 19.33 14.33 -8.90
C LEU A 71 18.67 15.46 -8.09
N CYS A 72 17.80 15.12 -7.14
CA CYS A 72 16.95 16.07 -6.43
C CYS A 72 17.29 16.24 -4.96
N LEU A 73 17.99 15.32 -4.30
CA LEU A 73 18.30 15.38 -2.87
C LEU A 73 19.81 15.40 -2.62
N GLN A 74 20.25 16.26 -1.71
CA GLN A 74 21.66 16.38 -1.32
C GLN A 74 22.05 15.31 -0.28
N ASN A 75 21.14 14.95 0.62
CA ASN A 75 21.37 14.07 1.77
C ASN A 75 20.75 12.67 1.59
N LEU A 76 20.91 12.10 0.40
CA LEU A 76 20.39 10.79 0.02
C LEU A 76 21.46 9.69 0.10
N ILE A 77 21.23 8.70 0.96
CA ILE A 77 22.00 7.46 1.02
C ILE A 77 21.31 6.41 0.14
N VAL A 78 22.04 5.73 -0.72
CA VAL A 78 21.48 4.65 -1.53
C VAL A 78 22.38 3.43 -1.45
N ARG A 79 21.81 2.32 -0.96
CA ARG A 79 22.50 1.03 -0.90
C ARG A 79 21.81 0.04 -1.83
N VAL A 80 22.57 -0.67 -2.64
CA VAL A 80 22.05 -1.78 -3.45
C VAL A 80 22.32 -3.08 -2.72
N GLY A 81 21.30 -3.92 -2.56
CA GLY A 81 21.42 -5.21 -1.88
C GLY A 81 20.09 -5.91 -1.71
N ASP A 82 20.12 -7.23 -1.56
CA ASP A 82 18.92 -8.02 -1.24
C ASP A 82 18.78 -8.32 0.27
N ARG A 83 19.70 -7.77 1.06
CA ARG A 83 19.79 -7.75 2.52
C ARG A 83 20.53 -6.47 2.94
N PHE A 84 20.08 -5.83 4.02
CA PHE A 84 20.79 -4.73 4.68
C PHE A 84 21.88 -5.30 5.59
N PRO A 85 23.11 -4.77 5.57
CA PRO A 85 24.19 -5.28 6.42
C PRO A 85 23.88 -5.01 7.90
N GLU A 86 24.24 -5.96 8.77
CA GLU A 86 24.16 -5.76 10.22
C GLU A 86 25.23 -4.73 10.69
N PRO A 87 25.06 -4.07 11.85
CA PRO A 87 26.00 -3.07 12.35
C PRO A 87 27.46 -3.54 12.39
N GLU A 88 27.69 -4.80 12.74
CA GLU A 88 29.03 -5.39 12.83
C GLU A 88 29.65 -5.64 11.44
N GLN A 89 28.82 -5.73 10.40
CA GLN A 89 29.25 -6.02 9.03
C GLN A 89 29.61 -4.76 8.24
N ASP A 90 28.94 -3.64 8.52
CA ASP A 90 29.19 -2.35 7.85
C ASP A 90 29.04 -1.18 8.85
N PRO A 91 29.92 -1.04 9.86
CA PRO A 91 29.79 -0.02 10.90
C PRO A 91 29.69 1.40 10.32
N ALA A 92 30.44 1.69 9.26
CA ALA A 92 30.47 2.99 8.61
C ALA A 92 29.11 3.40 8.03
N LEU A 93 28.35 2.45 7.44
CA LEU A 93 26.99 2.72 6.97
C LEU A 93 26.06 3.06 8.14
N HIS A 94 26.14 2.34 9.25
CA HIS A 94 25.29 2.58 10.43
C HIS A 94 25.63 3.91 11.11
N GLU A 95 26.92 4.25 11.21
CA GLU A 95 27.37 5.58 11.63
C GLU A 95 26.85 6.66 10.68
N GLU A 96 26.93 6.45 9.37
CA GLU A 96 26.40 7.39 8.39
C GLU A 96 24.91 7.59 8.57
N LEU A 97 24.10 6.55 8.78
CA LEU A 97 22.64 6.65 8.99
C LEU A 97 22.29 7.44 10.26
N CYS A 98 23.03 7.22 11.35
CA CYS A 98 22.80 7.84 12.65
C CYS A 98 23.55 9.17 12.84
N ALA A 99 24.34 9.60 11.86
CA ALA A 99 25.16 10.81 11.95
C ALA A 99 24.32 12.04 12.31
N GLY A 100 24.88 12.91 13.16
CA GLY A 100 24.19 14.10 13.67
C GLY A 100 23.11 13.80 14.72
N GLY A 101 23.12 12.60 15.33
CA GLY A 101 22.12 12.18 16.31
C GLY A 101 20.77 11.81 15.67
N HIS A 102 20.77 11.50 14.38
CA HIS A 102 19.55 11.15 13.66
C HIS A 102 19.00 9.81 14.13
N ARG A 103 17.71 9.77 14.46
CA ARG A 103 17.00 8.50 14.71
C ARG A 103 16.66 7.83 13.38
N CYS A 104 16.99 6.55 13.24
CA CYS A 104 16.61 5.78 12.07
C CYS A 104 15.17 5.24 12.18
N VAL A 105 14.40 5.34 11.11
CA VAL A 105 13.02 4.82 11.04
C VAL A 105 12.84 4.08 9.72
N LEU A 106 12.29 2.87 9.78
CA LEU A 106 11.97 2.09 8.59
C LEU A 106 10.58 2.48 8.07
N VAL A 107 10.50 3.02 6.86
CA VAL A 107 9.22 3.29 6.18
C VAL A 107 8.75 1.99 5.52
N CYS A 108 7.96 1.22 6.26
CA CYS A 108 7.45 -0.07 5.84
C CYS A 108 6.25 -0.44 6.72
N PRO A 109 5.16 -0.98 6.13
CA PRO A 109 4.01 -1.39 6.92
C PRO A 109 4.35 -2.44 7.98
N GLY A 110 3.65 -2.40 9.11
CA GLY A 110 3.81 -3.33 10.22
C GLY A 110 2.81 -3.03 11.35
N PRO A 111 2.63 -3.97 12.30
CA PRO A 111 1.62 -3.85 13.36
C PRO A 111 1.84 -2.66 14.31
N GLU A 112 3.06 -2.15 14.41
CA GLU A 112 3.43 -1.01 15.27
C GLU A 112 3.96 0.16 14.43
N ALA A 113 3.58 0.24 13.15
CA ALA A 113 4.01 1.33 12.30
C ALA A 113 3.26 2.61 12.66
N GLU A 114 4.01 3.66 13.00
CA GLU A 114 3.49 5.00 13.24
C GLU A 114 3.00 5.62 11.92
N GLU A 115 1.84 6.26 11.96
CA GLU A 115 1.27 6.91 10.78
C GLU A 115 1.89 8.29 10.59
N LEU A 116 2.61 8.47 9.47
CA LEU A 116 3.12 9.76 9.03
C LEU A 116 2.07 10.43 8.16
N ARG A 117 1.40 11.42 8.75
CA ARG A 117 0.41 12.28 8.10
C ARG A 117 0.97 13.68 7.92
N ALA A 118 0.67 14.29 6.77
CA ALA A 118 0.84 15.72 6.62
C ALA A 118 -0.14 16.46 7.55
N PRO A 119 0.31 17.48 8.29
CA PRO A 119 -0.62 18.30 9.07
C PRO A 119 -1.57 19.05 8.13
N GLU A 120 -2.83 19.22 8.54
CA GLU A 120 -3.84 19.95 7.75
C GLU A 120 -3.50 21.44 7.61
N ASP A 121 -2.88 22.00 8.66
CA ASP A 121 -2.35 23.35 8.69
C ASP A 121 -0.81 23.31 8.82
N HIS A 122 -0.14 23.58 7.70
CA HIS A 122 1.32 23.60 7.62
C HIS A 122 1.94 24.86 8.25
N ASP A 123 1.16 25.91 8.48
CA ASP A 123 1.61 27.19 9.05
C ASP A 123 1.45 27.23 10.58
N ALA A 124 0.57 26.39 11.14
CA ALA A 124 0.32 26.28 12.58
C ALA A 124 1.29 25.34 13.33
N VAL A 125 2.18 24.64 12.64
CA VAL A 125 3.15 23.74 13.29
C VAL A 125 4.15 24.58 14.10
N SER A 126 4.23 24.31 15.41
CA SER A 126 5.16 24.98 16.31
C SER A 126 6.61 24.86 15.82
N ALA A 127 7.45 25.83 16.20
CA ALA A 127 8.87 25.86 15.84
C ALA A 127 9.67 24.62 16.34
N ASP A 128 9.08 23.80 17.22
CA ASP A 128 9.67 22.58 17.75
C ASP A 128 9.44 21.40 16.81
N LEU A 129 10.18 21.38 15.70
CA LEU A 129 10.20 20.24 14.78
C LEU A 129 10.70 18.97 15.49
N PRO A 130 10.06 17.80 15.26
CA PRO A 130 10.44 16.52 15.88
C PRO A 130 11.90 16.22 15.56
N PRO A 131 12.71 15.56 16.42
CA PRO A 131 14.17 15.43 16.25
C PRO A 131 14.58 14.91 14.86
N PRO A 132 15.80 15.23 14.38
CA PRO A 132 16.23 14.82 13.05
C PRO A 132 16.15 13.31 12.87
N THR A 133 15.62 12.87 11.74
CA THR A 133 15.42 11.45 11.43
C THR A 133 16.12 11.07 10.14
N THR A 134 16.50 9.80 10.04
CA THR A 134 16.89 9.15 8.79
C THR A 134 15.81 8.14 8.44
N LEU A 135 15.05 8.42 7.39
CA LEU A 135 14.01 7.52 6.90
C LEU A 135 14.60 6.52 5.92
N ILE A 136 14.42 5.24 6.21
CA ILE A 136 14.90 4.13 5.41
C ILE A 136 13.74 3.58 4.57
N PHE A 137 13.86 3.66 3.26
CA PHE A 137 12.91 3.13 2.28
C PHE A 137 13.46 1.86 1.62
N ILE A 138 12.55 0.98 1.19
CA ILE A 138 12.89 -0.26 0.48
C ILE A 138 12.38 -0.17 -0.96
N ASP A 139 13.29 -0.13 -1.93
CA ASP A 139 12.96 -0.07 -3.35
C ASP A 139 13.00 -1.48 -3.97
N GLY A 140 11.82 -2.00 -4.30
CA GLY A 140 11.62 -3.35 -4.79
C GLY A 140 10.15 -3.60 -5.10
N ARG A 141 9.83 -4.56 -5.96
CA ARG A 141 8.45 -5.08 -5.99
C ARG A 141 8.09 -5.65 -4.62
N TRP A 142 6.81 -5.66 -4.28
CA TRP A 142 6.33 -6.11 -2.96
C TRP A 142 6.94 -7.41 -2.42
N PRO A 143 7.05 -8.51 -3.21
CA PRO A 143 7.71 -9.72 -2.71
C PRO A 143 9.20 -9.53 -2.45
N GLN A 144 9.88 -8.70 -3.25
CA GLN A 144 11.30 -8.37 -3.09
C GLN A 144 11.51 -7.52 -1.84
N ALA A 145 10.75 -6.44 -1.68
CA ALA A 145 10.84 -5.57 -0.51
C ALA A 145 10.57 -6.35 0.78
N LYS A 146 9.51 -7.17 0.81
CA LYS A 146 9.21 -8.07 1.93
C LYS A 146 10.37 -9.04 2.21
N SER A 147 10.95 -9.63 1.17
CA SER A 147 12.09 -10.54 1.32
C SER A 147 13.34 -9.83 1.88
N MET A 148 13.63 -8.62 1.41
CA MET A 148 14.77 -7.81 1.89
C MET A 148 14.63 -7.47 3.37
N VAL A 149 13.45 -6.99 3.79
CA VAL A 149 13.16 -6.74 5.21
C VAL A 149 13.28 -8.04 6.00
N ASN A 150 12.66 -9.14 5.54
CA ASN A 150 12.73 -10.42 6.24
C ASN A 150 14.15 -10.96 6.44
N ARG A 151 15.04 -10.70 5.48
CA ARG A 151 16.43 -11.15 5.54
C ARG A 151 17.35 -10.22 6.33
N SER A 152 16.90 -9.04 6.75
CA SER A 152 17.74 -8.05 7.42
C SER A 152 17.30 -7.93 8.88
N GLN A 153 18.10 -8.43 9.82
CA GLN A 153 17.69 -8.52 11.22
C GLN A 153 17.56 -7.14 11.85
N TRP A 154 18.56 -6.29 11.67
CA TRP A 154 18.54 -4.91 12.13
C TRP A 154 17.30 -4.13 11.66
N LEU A 155 16.94 -4.23 10.37
CA LEU A 155 15.73 -3.56 9.86
C LEU A 155 14.44 -4.07 10.51
N ARG A 156 14.38 -5.34 10.90
CA ARG A 156 13.16 -5.92 11.49
C ARG A 156 13.02 -5.61 12.97
N GLU A 157 14.12 -5.72 13.71
CA GLU A 157 14.12 -5.84 15.17
C GLU A 157 14.64 -4.58 15.85
N SER A 158 15.48 -3.78 15.18
CA SER A 158 16.12 -2.62 15.81
C SER A 158 15.47 -1.29 15.46
N LEU A 159 14.65 -1.24 14.40
CA LEU A 159 14.08 0.01 13.90
C LEU A 159 12.59 0.16 14.21
N PRO A 160 12.16 1.35 14.68
CA PRO A 160 10.75 1.71 14.65
C PRO A 160 10.25 1.76 13.21
N ARG A 161 8.95 1.53 13.01
CA ARG A 161 8.31 1.53 11.70
C ARG A 161 7.44 2.75 11.54
N ALA A 162 7.36 3.22 10.30
CA ALA A 162 6.41 4.23 9.89
C ALA A 162 5.68 3.80 8.61
N VAL A 163 4.43 4.25 8.49
CA VAL A 163 3.60 4.09 7.29
C VAL A 163 3.14 5.47 6.83
N LEU A 164 3.12 5.68 5.51
CA LEU A 164 2.67 6.93 4.92
C LEU A 164 1.16 6.88 4.70
N CYS A 165 0.50 8.02 4.94
CA CYS A 165 -0.92 8.22 4.66
C CYS A 165 -1.08 9.27 3.56
N PRO A 166 -0.80 8.93 2.29
CA PRO A 166 -0.93 9.88 1.21
C PRO A 166 -2.39 10.25 0.97
N MET A 167 -2.63 11.54 0.70
CA MET A 167 -3.94 12.05 0.31
C MET A 167 -4.21 11.92 -1.20
N GLU A 168 -3.16 11.65 -1.97
CA GLU A 168 -3.22 11.53 -3.44
C GLU A 168 -2.79 10.14 -3.88
N GLN A 169 -3.38 9.66 -4.98
CA GLN A 169 -2.93 8.44 -5.63
C GLN A 169 -1.59 8.65 -6.33
N SER A 170 -0.85 7.56 -6.53
CA SER A 170 0.39 7.60 -7.31
C SER A 170 0.12 8.10 -8.74
N GLY A 171 0.94 9.03 -9.21
CA GLY A 171 0.93 9.50 -10.60
C GLY A 171 1.40 8.46 -11.62
N TYR A 172 1.80 7.25 -11.20
CA TYR A 172 2.08 6.15 -12.11
C TYR A 172 0.80 5.54 -12.72
N VAL A 173 0.23 6.18 -13.73
CA VAL A 173 -1.00 5.69 -14.40
C VAL A 173 -0.80 4.37 -15.16
N PHE A 174 0.41 4.09 -15.66
CA PHE A 174 0.69 2.90 -16.48
C PHE A 174 1.28 1.73 -15.68
N ARG A 175 1.56 1.91 -14.38
CA ARG A 175 1.97 0.84 -13.48
C ARG A 175 0.86 0.59 -12.48
N LYS A 176 0.37 -0.64 -12.46
CA LYS A 176 -0.66 -1.06 -11.50
C LYS A 176 -0.07 -1.07 -10.10
N GLN A 177 -0.67 -0.30 -9.21
CA GLN A 177 -0.43 -0.36 -7.78
C GLN A 177 -1.19 -1.55 -7.18
N PRO A 178 -0.69 -2.19 -6.11
CA PRO A 178 -1.42 -3.28 -5.50
C PRO A 178 -2.71 -2.82 -4.82
N VAL A 179 -2.64 -1.67 -4.15
CA VAL A 179 -3.71 -1.10 -3.32
C VAL A 179 -3.64 0.42 -3.33
N GLU A 180 -4.72 1.06 -2.91
CA GLU A 180 -4.76 2.49 -2.65
C GLU A 180 -3.71 2.90 -1.60
N GLY A 181 -3.14 4.09 -1.76
CA GLY A 181 -2.04 4.59 -0.92
C GLY A 181 -0.66 4.00 -1.23
N CYS A 182 -0.54 3.08 -2.20
CA CYS A 182 0.77 2.64 -2.69
C CYS A 182 1.39 3.67 -3.63
N LEU A 183 2.62 4.06 -3.33
CA LEU A 183 3.37 5.08 -4.04
C LEU A 183 4.63 4.51 -4.67
N SER A 184 5.20 5.23 -5.64
CA SER A 184 6.59 5.02 -6.02
C SER A 184 7.53 5.43 -4.90
N THR A 185 8.78 4.95 -4.93
CA THR A 185 9.80 5.32 -3.93
C THR A 185 10.03 6.83 -3.87
N LEU A 186 9.94 7.55 -5.00
CA LEU A 186 10.09 9.01 -4.99
C LEU A 186 8.88 9.71 -4.39
N GLU A 187 7.67 9.28 -4.74
CA GLU A 187 6.45 9.83 -4.15
C GLU A 187 6.40 9.55 -2.64
N ALA A 188 6.78 8.36 -2.21
CA ALA A 188 6.86 8.00 -0.80
C ALA A 188 7.83 8.92 -0.03
N VAL A 189 9.01 9.21 -0.62
CA VAL A 189 9.95 10.19 -0.05
C VAL A 189 9.33 11.59 -0.02
N ALA A 190 8.64 12.00 -1.08
CA ALA A 190 8.00 13.32 -1.15
C ALA A 190 6.89 13.49 -0.10
N GLU A 191 6.05 12.47 0.13
CA GLU A 191 5.05 12.47 1.21
C GLU A 191 5.67 12.51 2.59
N ALA A 192 6.76 11.77 2.80
CA ALA A 192 7.44 11.79 4.09
C ALA A 192 8.02 13.16 4.42
N LEU A 193 8.58 13.85 3.42
CA LEU A 193 9.09 15.21 3.59
C LEU A 193 7.96 16.23 3.74
N LEU A 194 6.81 16.03 3.10
CA LEU A 194 5.61 16.83 3.35
C LEU A 194 5.21 16.78 4.83
N ALA A 195 5.26 15.59 5.44
CA ALA A 195 4.89 15.38 6.83
C ALA A 195 5.92 15.92 7.84
N LEU A 196 7.23 15.89 7.51
CA LEU A 196 8.30 16.10 8.49
C LEU A 196 9.06 17.43 8.38
N GLU A 197 8.95 18.15 7.26
CA GLU A 197 9.73 19.39 7.02
C GLU A 197 8.95 20.68 7.35
N GLY A 198 7.81 20.56 8.05
CA GLY A 198 7.00 21.70 8.49
C GLY A 198 6.56 22.60 7.32
N PRO A 199 6.66 23.93 7.43
CA PRO A 199 6.22 24.87 6.38
C PRO A 199 6.91 24.69 5.02
N ARG A 200 8.11 24.07 4.97
CA ARG A 200 8.82 23.79 3.71
C ARG A 200 8.34 22.53 3.02
N GLY A 201 7.59 21.66 3.72
CA GLY A 201 7.13 20.36 3.24
C GLY A 201 6.40 20.44 1.88
N PRO A 202 5.38 21.31 1.70
CA PRO A 202 4.67 21.44 0.44
C PRO A 202 5.57 21.76 -0.76
N ALA A 203 6.50 22.72 -0.59
CA ALA A 203 7.43 23.11 -1.65
C ALA A 203 8.41 21.97 -2.00
N LEU A 204 8.90 21.24 -0.99
CA LEU A 204 9.78 20.08 -1.18
C LEU A 204 9.07 18.94 -1.91
N LYS A 205 7.82 18.61 -1.54
CA LYS A 205 6.99 17.62 -2.24
C LYS A 205 6.82 18.02 -3.70
N ALA A 206 6.41 19.25 -3.97
CA ALA A 206 6.21 19.75 -5.33
C ALA A 206 7.49 19.64 -6.18
N ALA A 207 8.63 20.05 -5.62
CA ALA A 207 9.93 20.00 -6.29
C ALA A 207 10.40 18.56 -6.60
N LEU A 208 10.14 17.60 -5.71
CA LEU A 208 10.46 16.18 -5.95
C LEU A 208 9.54 15.54 -6.98
N VAL A 209 8.25 15.85 -6.93
CA VAL A 209 7.24 15.24 -7.80
C VAL A 209 7.30 15.79 -9.23
N ALA A 210 7.76 17.03 -9.44
CA ALA A 210 7.88 17.65 -10.77
C ALA A 210 8.68 16.82 -11.81
N PRO A 211 9.93 16.37 -11.56
CA PRO A 211 10.68 15.55 -12.52
C PRO A 211 10.07 14.16 -12.71
N PHE A 212 9.38 13.64 -11.69
CA PHE A 212 8.62 12.39 -11.79
C PHE A 212 7.42 12.52 -12.73
N ARG A 213 6.59 13.56 -12.56
CA ARG A 213 5.47 13.86 -13.47
C ARG A 213 5.95 14.02 -14.90
N ARG A 214 7.04 14.78 -15.11
CA ARG A 214 7.67 14.93 -16.43
C ARG A 214 8.10 13.59 -17.05
N MET A 215 8.68 12.70 -16.26
CA MET A 215 9.05 11.35 -16.72
C MET A 215 7.81 10.54 -17.15
N VAL A 216 6.72 10.61 -16.37
CA VAL A 216 5.45 9.92 -16.68
C VAL A 216 4.84 10.48 -17.96
N GLU A 217 4.74 11.80 -18.09
CA GLU A 217 4.24 12.50 -19.29
C GLU A 217 4.99 12.08 -20.55
N PHE A 218 6.31 11.93 -20.49
CA PHE A 218 7.08 11.45 -21.63
C PHE A 218 6.78 10.00 -21.97
N GLN A 219 6.43 9.16 -20.99
CA GLN A 219 6.21 7.74 -21.20
C GLN A 219 4.80 7.45 -21.75
N CYS A 220 3.78 8.20 -21.31
CA CYS A 220 2.37 7.94 -21.63
C CYS A 220 2.07 7.86 -23.14
N PRO A 221 2.55 8.78 -24.00
CA PRO A 221 2.28 8.74 -25.45
C PRO A 221 2.82 7.49 -26.17
N PHE A 222 3.79 6.78 -25.57
CA PHE A 222 4.37 5.57 -26.15
C PHE A 222 3.63 4.29 -25.71
N ILE A 223 2.55 4.41 -24.94
CA ILE A 223 1.73 3.28 -24.46
C ILE A 223 0.41 3.29 -25.23
N PRO A 224 0.20 2.33 -26.16
CA PRO A 224 -1.07 2.20 -26.86
C PRO A 224 -2.22 1.95 -25.88
N ASP A 225 -3.39 2.55 -26.16
CA ASP A 225 -4.63 2.38 -25.40
C ASP A 225 -4.45 2.61 -23.89
N LEU A 226 -3.63 3.58 -23.52
CA LEU A 226 -3.36 3.90 -22.12
C LEU A 226 -4.66 4.25 -21.39
N LYS A 227 -5.06 3.35 -20.49
CA LYS A 227 -6.03 3.61 -19.43
C LYS A 227 -5.26 3.67 -18.11
N ASP A 228 -5.70 4.53 -17.21
CA ASP A 228 -5.15 4.54 -15.86
C ASP A 228 -5.43 3.18 -15.20
N LYS A 229 -4.35 2.44 -14.89
CA LYS A 229 -4.42 1.11 -14.28
C LYS A 229 -4.85 1.15 -12.82
N ASN A 230 -4.95 2.35 -12.24
CA ASN A 230 -5.26 2.60 -10.85
C ASN A 230 -6.58 3.33 -10.65
N ALA A 231 -7.32 3.67 -11.71
CA ALA A 231 -8.58 4.42 -11.61
C ALA A 231 -9.64 3.79 -10.69
N GLU A 232 -9.61 2.47 -10.51
CA GLU A 232 -10.52 1.74 -9.62
C GLU A 232 -10.00 1.62 -8.17
N LEU A 233 -8.72 1.95 -7.91
CA LEU A 233 -8.19 2.08 -6.55
C LEU A 233 -8.74 3.41 -6.01
N GLY A 234 -9.39 3.43 -4.85
CA GLY A 234 -9.95 4.66 -4.26
C GLY A 234 -11.34 5.11 -4.75
N SER A 235 -11.96 4.41 -5.70
CA SER A 235 -13.39 4.55 -6.01
C SER A 235 -14.24 3.95 -4.87
N ARG A 236 -14.30 4.62 -3.72
CA ARG A 236 -15.20 4.29 -2.62
C ARG A 236 -15.95 5.54 -2.16
N ASP A 237 -16.72 6.13 -3.07
CA ASP A 237 -17.69 7.16 -2.73
C ASP A 237 -18.85 6.51 -1.94
N GLY A 238 -18.81 6.62 -0.61
CA GLY A 238 -19.88 6.19 0.28
C GLY A 238 -19.46 6.18 1.76
N PRO A 239 -20.41 6.34 2.69
CA PRO A 239 -20.11 6.27 4.12
C PRO A 239 -19.52 4.92 4.49
N VAL A 240 -18.41 4.94 5.21
CA VAL A 240 -17.77 3.73 5.74
C VAL A 240 -18.46 3.37 7.04
N HIS A 241 -19.14 2.22 7.05
CA HIS A 241 -19.73 1.67 8.26
C HIS A 241 -18.73 0.73 8.94
N LEU A 242 -18.25 1.10 10.12
CA LEU A 242 -17.38 0.24 10.94
C LEU A 242 -18.22 -0.74 11.74
N PHE A 243 -17.72 -1.97 11.86
CA PHE A 243 -18.36 -3.03 12.63
C PHE A 243 -18.23 -2.78 14.12
N ASN A 244 -19.38 -2.73 14.81
CA ASN A 244 -19.46 -2.65 16.26
C ASN A 244 -20.00 -3.97 16.85
N ALA A 245 -19.12 -4.73 17.52
CA ALA A 245 -19.47 -6.00 18.16
C ALA A 245 -20.49 -5.85 19.30
N GLU A 246 -20.40 -4.77 20.08
CA GLU A 246 -21.28 -4.50 21.23
C GLU A 246 -22.71 -4.22 20.74
N ALA A 247 -22.85 -3.33 19.77
CA ALA A 247 -24.15 -3.02 19.15
C ALA A 247 -24.82 -4.26 18.52
N VAL A 248 -24.03 -5.17 17.95
CA VAL A 248 -24.53 -6.46 17.43
C VAL A 248 -25.08 -7.34 18.54
N LEU A 249 -24.33 -7.50 19.63
CA LEU A 249 -24.74 -8.35 20.75
C LEU A 249 -26.00 -7.78 21.43
N GLU A 250 -26.11 -6.46 21.56
CA GLU A 250 -27.31 -5.79 22.07
C GLU A 250 -28.52 -6.04 21.17
N ALA A 251 -28.36 -5.95 19.84
CA ALA A 251 -29.46 -6.16 18.88
C ALA A 251 -30.03 -7.58 18.91
N PHE A 252 -29.21 -8.61 19.20
CA PHE A 252 -29.68 -9.99 19.34
C PHE A 252 -30.27 -10.32 20.73
N GLY A 253 -30.12 -9.41 21.70
CA GLY A 253 -30.57 -9.59 23.08
C GLY A 253 -29.82 -10.67 23.86
N PRO A 254 -30.07 -10.81 25.18
CA PRO A 254 -29.48 -11.87 25.99
C PRO A 254 -29.84 -13.26 25.46
N GLU A 255 -29.08 -14.28 25.86
CA GLU A 255 -29.41 -15.67 25.56
C GLU A 255 -30.85 -15.98 25.96
N GLY A 256 -31.59 -16.63 25.05
CA GLY A 256 -33.03 -16.84 25.16
C GLY A 256 -33.41 -17.25 26.58
N ALA A 257 -34.43 -16.57 27.11
CA ALA A 257 -35.00 -16.89 28.40
C ALA A 257 -35.34 -18.40 28.45
N LEU A 258 -34.80 -19.06 29.47
CA LEU A 258 -35.01 -20.46 29.85
C LEU A 258 -36.39 -20.99 29.41
N GLY A 259 -36.42 -21.87 28.42
CA GLY A 259 -37.55 -22.76 28.21
C GLY A 259 -37.77 -23.62 29.46
N GLN A 260 -39.01 -23.69 29.95
CA GLN A 260 -39.40 -24.43 31.16
C GLN A 260 -39.27 -25.97 31.07
N ASP A 261 -38.64 -26.50 30.02
CA ASP A 261 -38.48 -27.93 29.82
C ASP A 261 -36.99 -28.25 29.68
N GLY A 262 -36.38 -28.79 30.73
CA GLY A 262 -34.94 -29.05 30.89
C GLY A 262 -34.32 -30.04 29.89
N ARG A 263 -34.40 -29.76 28.59
CA ARG A 263 -33.54 -30.29 27.54
C ARG A 263 -32.49 -29.24 27.22
N ALA A 264 -31.24 -29.66 27.04
CA ALA A 264 -30.17 -28.78 26.60
C ALA A 264 -30.58 -28.08 25.29
N GLU A 265 -31.01 -26.84 25.39
CA GLU A 265 -31.22 -25.98 24.23
C GLU A 265 -29.86 -25.84 23.55
N SER A 266 -29.81 -26.17 22.27
CA SER A 266 -28.61 -26.02 21.47
C SER A 266 -28.22 -24.54 21.50
N CYS A 267 -27.13 -24.19 22.19
CA CYS A 267 -26.75 -22.80 22.42
C CYS A 267 -26.47 -22.10 21.08
N GLU A 268 -27.43 -21.30 20.61
CA GLU A 268 -27.26 -20.50 19.40
C GLU A 268 -26.44 -19.26 19.74
N GLU A 269 -25.21 -19.24 19.23
CA GLU A 269 -24.28 -18.12 19.34
C GLU A 269 -24.45 -17.13 18.18
N VAL A 270 -23.95 -15.90 18.37
CA VAL A 270 -23.89 -14.90 17.31
C VAL A 270 -22.61 -15.07 16.49
N HIS A 271 -22.78 -15.27 15.18
CA HIS A 271 -21.72 -15.50 14.23
C HIS A 271 -21.73 -14.43 13.13
N CYS A 272 -20.56 -13.94 12.77
CA CYS A 272 -20.36 -13.04 11.65
C CYS A 272 -19.87 -13.83 10.44
N ILE A 273 -20.58 -13.71 9.33
CA ILE A 273 -20.07 -14.13 8.03
C ILE A 273 -19.27 -12.96 7.46
N VAL A 274 -18.01 -13.23 7.17
CA VAL A 274 -17.04 -12.23 6.76
C VAL A 274 -16.37 -12.62 5.44
N ARG A 275 -15.80 -11.64 4.74
CA ARG A 275 -14.92 -11.84 3.59
C ARG A 275 -13.70 -10.93 3.69
N TRP A 276 -12.72 -11.17 2.82
CA TRP A 276 -11.65 -10.20 2.62
C TRP A 276 -12.20 -8.98 1.85
N GLY A 277 -11.89 -7.80 2.37
CA GLY A 277 -12.12 -6.51 1.72
C GLY A 277 -11.00 -6.14 0.76
N SER A 278 -10.82 -4.84 0.55
CA SER A 278 -9.63 -4.38 -0.16
C SER A 278 -8.40 -4.69 0.70
N THR A 279 -7.30 -4.95 0.02
CA THR A 279 -6.02 -4.89 0.72
C THR A 279 -5.72 -3.40 0.89
N SER A 280 -5.28 -2.99 2.07
CA SER A 280 -4.74 -1.66 2.37
C SER A 280 -3.25 -1.81 2.68
N VAL A 281 -2.59 -0.69 2.93
CA VAL A 281 -1.20 -0.67 3.37
C VAL A 281 -1.04 -1.35 4.75
N SER A 282 -2.07 -1.30 5.61
CA SER A 282 -2.09 -1.93 6.95
C SER A 282 -2.44 -3.42 6.96
N GLY A 283 -2.94 -3.98 5.85
CA GLY A 283 -3.25 -5.41 5.75
C GLY A 283 -4.45 -5.70 4.85
N ARG A 284 -4.99 -6.91 4.93
CA ARG A 284 -6.28 -7.22 4.29
C ARG A 284 -7.41 -6.84 5.24
N GLU A 285 -8.29 -5.96 4.78
CA GLU A 285 -9.50 -5.62 5.51
C GLU A 285 -10.38 -6.86 5.70
N VAL A 286 -11.03 -6.97 6.86
CA VAL A 286 -12.14 -7.90 7.07
C VAL A 286 -13.43 -7.12 6.88
N VAL A 287 -14.34 -7.68 6.08
CA VAL A 287 -15.64 -7.09 5.79
C VAL A 287 -16.72 -8.05 6.25
N VAL A 288 -17.56 -7.61 7.18
CA VAL A 288 -18.74 -8.32 7.66
C VAL A 288 -19.86 -8.14 6.64
N VAL A 289 -20.36 -9.27 6.12
CA VAL A 289 -21.38 -9.29 5.07
C VAL A 289 -22.76 -9.68 5.60
N GLU A 290 -22.81 -10.45 6.69
CA GLU A 290 -24.04 -10.95 7.31
C GLU A 290 -23.74 -11.33 8.76
N VAL A 291 -24.69 -11.14 9.67
CA VAL A 291 -24.60 -11.57 11.08
C VAL A 291 -25.81 -12.46 11.40
N LEU A 292 -25.57 -13.59 12.04
CA LEU A 292 -26.59 -14.61 12.30
C LEU A 292 -26.45 -15.14 13.73
N ARG A 293 -27.58 -15.29 14.43
CA ARG A 293 -27.67 -16.10 15.64
C ARG A 293 -28.10 -17.51 15.27
N CYS A 294 -27.19 -18.48 15.37
CA CYS A 294 -27.43 -19.85 14.93
C CYS A 294 -26.35 -20.80 15.45
N LEU A 295 -26.53 -22.11 15.22
CA LEU A 295 -25.45 -23.06 15.42
C LEU A 295 -24.32 -22.83 14.39
N LEU A 296 -23.06 -23.00 14.80
CA LEU A 296 -21.89 -22.84 13.94
C LEU A 296 -21.97 -23.61 12.61
N GLY A 297 -22.59 -24.80 12.61
CA GLY A 297 -22.79 -25.58 11.39
C GLY A 297 -23.71 -24.90 10.37
N VAL A 298 -24.72 -24.14 10.83
CA VAL A 298 -25.63 -23.34 10.00
C VAL A 298 -24.87 -22.16 9.39
N ALA A 299 -24.13 -21.40 10.21
CA ALA A 299 -23.30 -20.30 9.73
C ALA A 299 -22.28 -20.74 8.67
N LYS A 300 -21.62 -21.89 8.87
CA LYS A 300 -20.65 -22.44 7.90
C LYS A 300 -21.29 -22.82 6.57
N ARG A 301 -22.50 -23.37 6.57
CA ARG A 301 -23.25 -23.65 5.32
C ARG A 301 -23.60 -22.36 4.58
N ARG A 302 -24.12 -21.36 5.30
CA ARG A 302 -24.43 -20.05 4.71
C ARG A 302 -23.20 -19.36 4.12
N ALA A 303 -22.05 -19.41 4.80
CA ALA A 303 -20.79 -18.88 4.26
C ALA A 303 -20.35 -19.62 2.97
N THR A 304 -20.63 -20.93 2.89
CA THR A 304 -20.34 -21.73 1.69
C THR A 304 -21.26 -21.36 0.53
N GLU A 305 -22.56 -21.18 0.78
CA GLU A 305 -23.54 -20.72 -0.19
C GLU A 305 -23.18 -19.34 -0.76
N LEU A 306 -22.86 -18.38 0.11
CA LEU A 306 -22.42 -17.04 -0.30
C LEU A 306 -21.10 -17.06 -1.08
N SER A 307 -20.27 -18.08 -0.88
CA SER A 307 -19.01 -18.28 -1.58
C SER A 307 -19.17 -18.91 -2.98
N ALA A 308 -20.33 -19.48 -3.30
CA ALA A 308 -20.56 -20.17 -4.57
C ALA A 308 -20.39 -19.19 -5.74
N GLY A 309 -19.62 -19.59 -6.77
CA GLY A 309 -19.33 -18.76 -7.94
C GLY A 309 -18.34 -17.61 -7.71
N ARG A 310 -17.84 -17.39 -6.48
CA ARG A 310 -16.88 -16.32 -6.19
C ARG A 310 -15.43 -16.77 -6.36
N ALA A 311 -14.60 -15.89 -6.92
CA ALA A 311 -13.16 -16.14 -7.09
C ALA A 311 -12.43 -16.37 -5.76
N ARG A 312 -11.31 -17.10 -5.81
CA ARG A 312 -10.43 -17.34 -4.65
C ARG A 312 -9.94 -16.00 -4.08
N GLY A 313 -10.28 -15.70 -2.83
CA GLY A 313 -10.02 -14.42 -2.16
C GLY A 313 -11.26 -13.56 -1.94
N ARG A 314 -12.37 -13.83 -2.62
CA ARG A 314 -13.68 -13.19 -2.41
C ARG A 314 -14.71 -14.12 -1.75
N ARG A 315 -14.26 -15.27 -1.23
CA ARG A 315 -15.08 -16.24 -0.51
C ARG A 315 -15.31 -15.81 0.93
N CYS A 316 -16.46 -16.17 1.47
CA CYS A 316 -16.86 -15.89 2.83
C CYS A 316 -16.42 -16.99 3.81
N TRP A 317 -16.18 -16.63 5.06
CA TRP A 317 -15.99 -17.56 6.17
C TRP A 317 -16.67 -17.04 7.43
N VAL A 318 -16.69 -17.84 8.49
CA VAL A 318 -17.37 -17.50 9.74
C VAL A 318 -16.34 -17.09 10.79
N LEU A 319 -16.62 -16.01 11.51
CA LEU A 319 -15.95 -15.63 12.75
C LEU A 319 -16.98 -15.51 13.88
N PRO A 320 -16.65 -15.93 15.10
CA PRO A 320 -17.34 -15.46 16.30
C PRO A 320 -17.31 -13.92 16.36
N VAL A 321 -18.36 -13.31 16.92
CA VAL A 321 -18.49 -11.84 16.99
C VAL A 321 -17.30 -11.17 17.68
N ASP A 322 -16.77 -11.79 18.74
CA ASP A 322 -15.62 -11.32 19.53
C ASP A 322 -14.26 -11.52 18.82
N LYS A 323 -14.25 -12.23 17.69
CA LYS A 323 -13.05 -12.46 16.87
C LYS A 323 -13.01 -11.61 15.61
N VAL A 324 -14.01 -10.75 15.37
CA VAL A 324 -13.97 -9.78 14.28
C VAL A 324 -12.94 -8.70 14.66
N PRO A 325 -11.93 -8.42 13.81
CA PRO A 325 -10.87 -7.49 14.17
C PRO A 325 -11.38 -6.04 14.23
N PRO A 326 -10.79 -5.19 15.09
CA PRO A 326 -11.05 -3.75 15.08
C PRO A 326 -10.84 -3.14 13.68
N GLY A 327 -11.71 -2.21 13.30
CA GLY A 327 -11.67 -1.58 11.97
C GLY A 327 -12.26 -2.44 10.85
N ALA A 328 -12.84 -3.61 11.15
CA ALA A 328 -13.66 -4.33 10.19
C ALA A 328 -14.83 -3.46 9.72
N ARG A 329 -15.19 -3.57 8.43
CA ARG A 329 -16.29 -2.81 7.83
C ARG A 329 -17.54 -3.67 7.71
N VAL A 330 -18.70 -3.02 7.63
CA VAL A 330 -19.98 -3.67 7.31
C VAL A 330 -20.34 -3.34 5.86
N GLU A 331 -20.45 -4.36 5.02
CA GLU A 331 -20.82 -4.20 3.61
C GLU A 331 -21.68 -5.41 3.19
N PRO A 332 -23.02 -5.27 3.15
CA PRO A 332 -23.91 -6.32 2.70
C PRO A 332 -23.60 -6.71 1.25
N LEU A 333 -23.69 -8.01 0.92
CA LEU A 333 -23.58 -8.44 -0.47
C LEU A 333 -24.88 -8.11 -1.22
N ASP A 334 -24.77 -7.66 -2.48
CA ASP A 334 -25.93 -7.43 -3.34
C ASP A 334 -26.88 -8.63 -3.32
N GLY A 335 -28.14 -8.43 -2.93
CA GLY A 335 -29.17 -9.47 -2.88
C GLY A 335 -29.29 -10.27 -1.58
N THR A 336 -28.63 -9.87 -0.47
CA THR A 336 -28.81 -10.52 0.86
C THR A 336 -30.19 -10.33 1.50
N ALA A 337 -31.14 -9.69 0.82
CA ALA A 337 -32.57 -9.81 1.12
C ALA A 337 -33.16 -11.22 0.80
N ALA A 338 -32.33 -12.20 0.42
CA ALA A 338 -32.76 -13.58 0.22
C ALA A 338 -32.83 -14.35 1.55
N ARG A 339 -34.06 -14.38 2.09
CA ARG A 339 -34.63 -15.30 3.10
C ARG A 339 -33.75 -16.54 3.40
N PRO A 340 -33.26 -16.75 4.63
CA PRO A 340 -32.54 -17.96 4.99
C PRO A 340 -33.50 -19.16 5.04
N PRO A 341 -33.06 -20.36 4.63
CA PRO A 341 -33.85 -21.57 4.77
C PRO A 341 -33.80 -22.05 6.23
N GLY A 342 -34.89 -21.83 6.96
CA GLY A 342 -35.19 -22.53 8.22
C GLY A 342 -34.77 -21.80 9.51
N ARG A 343 -35.74 -21.73 10.43
CA ARG A 343 -35.72 -21.51 11.90
C ARG A 343 -34.42 -21.06 12.59
N CYS A 344 -33.75 -20.01 12.11
CA CYS A 344 -32.95 -19.13 12.97
C CYS A 344 -33.69 -17.79 13.06
N ALA A 345 -33.43 -17.02 14.13
CA ALA A 345 -34.05 -15.72 14.40
C ALA A 345 -34.37 -14.93 13.11
N SER A 346 -35.57 -14.36 13.04
CA SER A 346 -36.17 -13.81 11.81
C SER A 346 -35.15 -13.01 10.99
N ALA A 347 -35.19 -13.15 9.66
CA ALA A 347 -34.29 -12.43 8.75
C ALA A 347 -34.24 -10.90 9.02
N GLU A 348 -35.30 -10.37 9.63
CA GLU A 348 -35.40 -9.00 10.15
C GLU A 348 -34.41 -8.73 11.29
N ALA A 349 -34.29 -9.60 12.29
CA ALA A 349 -33.32 -9.44 13.39
C ALA A 349 -31.86 -9.46 12.89
N ALA A 350 -31.55 -10.30 11.88
CA ALA A 350 -30.23 -10.32 11.25
C ALA A 350 -29.94 -9.03 10.46
N ALA A 351 -30.93 -8.52 9.73
CA ALA A 351 -30.81 -7.26 8.98
C ALA A 351 -30.74 -6.04 9.91
N ASP A 352 -31.49 -6.05 11.01
CA ASP A 352 -31.48 -5.01 12.04
C ASP A 352 -30.16 -5.01 12.80
N ALA A 353 -29.65 -6.19 13.18
CA ALA A 353 -28.34 -6.30 13.80
C ALA A 353 -27.21 -5.85 12.87
N LEU A 354 -27.28 -6.14 11.56
CA LEU A 354 -26.28 -5.66 10.59
C LEU A 354 -26.35 -4.14 10.40
N ARG A 355 -27.55 -3.55 10.44
CA ARG A 355 -27.73 -2.09 10.42
C ARG A 355 -27.22 -1.44 11.71
N ALA A 356 -27.52 -2.02 12.87
CA ALA A 356 -27.03 -1.57 14.17
C ALA A 356 -25.49 -1.72 14.29
N ALA A 357 -24.92 -2.76 13.65
CA ALA A 357 -23.48 -2.99 13.60
C ALA A 357 -22.73 -1.89 12.86
N GLY A 358 -23.37 -1.21 11.91
CA GLY A 358 -22.74 -0.24 11.01
C GLY A 358 -22.79 1.17 11.54
N VAL A 359 -21.86 1.54 12.41
CA VAL A 359 -21.72 2.95 12.84
C VAL A 359 -21.06 3.73 11.71
N ALA A 360 -21.68 4.82 11.26
CA ALA A 360 -21.05 5.72 10.30
C ALA A 360 -19.77 6.29 10.94
N ALA A 361 -18.64 6.12 10.28
CA ALA A 361 -17.42 6.81 10.68
C ALA A 361 -17.61 8.32 10.43
N GLU A 362 -17.43 9.14 11.47
CA GLU A 362 -17.33 10.61 11.34
C GLU A 362 -16.05 11.03 10.60
#